data_AF-A0A5E7QKH0-F1
#
_entry.id   AF-A0A5E7QKH0-F1
#
_cell.length_a   1.000
_cell.length_b   1.000
_cell.length_c   1.000
_cell.angle_alpha   90.00
_cell.angle_beta   90.00
_cell.angle_gamma   90.00
#
_symmetry.space_group_name_H-M   'P 1'
#
loop_
_entity.id
_entity.type
_entity.pdbx_description
1 polymer ?
#
loop_
_entity_poly.entity_id
_entity_poly.type
_entity_poly.pdbx_seq_one_letter_code
_entity_poly.pdbx_strand_id
1 'polypeptide(L)' 'MPGVSRDEAILGKDSGTTVAAPAENVEKPKPEKPVKPGSLLDQIQKDVDGVETVPVPTPEPLDTSPQ' A
#
# COMPACT_ATOMS: atom_id res chain seq x y z
N MET A 1 -26.65 28.35 -12.67
CA MET A 1 -27.82 29.03 -12.08
C MET A 1 -27.35 30.08 -11.10
N PRO A 2 -27.70 31.36 -11.26
CA PRO A 2 -27.54 32.34 -10.19
C PRO A 2 -28.49 31.91 -9.05
N GLY A 3 -27.96 31.56 -7.88
CA GLY A 3 -28.78 31.18 -6.72
C GLY A 3 -28.29 30.01 -5.86
N VAL A 4 -27.15 29.37 -6.17
CA VAL A 4 -26.54 28.41 -5.23
C VAL A 4 -25.68 29.16 -4.22
N SER A 5 -25.89 28.91 -2.92
CA SER A 5 -25.07 29.51 -1.86
C SER A 5 -23.66 28.90 -1.91
N ARG A 6 -22.63 29.67 -1.51
CA ARG A 6 -21.23 29.23 -1.56
C ARG A 6 -21.01 27.93 -0.77
N ASP A 7 -21.73 27.78 0.34
CA ASP A 7 -21.64 26.60 1.20
C ASP A 7 -22.27 25.37 0.52
N GLU A 8 -23.29 25.54 -0.31
CA GLU A 8 -23.94 24.45 -1.05
C GLU A 8 -23.06 23.93 -2.20
N ALA A 9 -22.26 24.80 -2.80
CA ALA A 9 -21.25 24.40 -3.79
C ALA A 9 -20.11 23.59 -3.16
N ILE A 10 -19.73 23.89 -1.91
CA ILE A 10 -18.67 23.15 -1.19
C ILE A 10 -19.20 21.85 -0.60
N LEU A 11 -20.46 21.80 -0.16
CA LEU A 11 -21.04 20.61 0.45
C LEU A 11 -21.24 19.44 -0.54
N GLY A 12 -21.10 19.67 -1.85
CA GLY A 12 -21.05 18.62 -2.88
C GLY A 12 -22.26 17.69 -2.82
N LYS A 13 -23.37 18.07 -3.46
CA LYS A 13 -24.64 17.34 -3.42
C LYS A 13 -24.65 16.04 -4.26
N ASP A 14 -23.48 15.56 -4.62
CA ASP A 14 -23.27 14.46 -5.53
C ASP A 14 -22.76 13.27 -4.71
N SER A 15 -23.67 12.51 -4.10
CA SER A 15 -23.38 11.15 -3.63
C SER A 15 -23.25 10.18 -4.82
N GLY A 16 -22.40 10.53 -5.78
CA GLY A 16 -22.20 9.85 -7.05
C GLY A 16 -20.98 8.91 -7.08
N THR A 17 -20.34 8.64 -5.95
CA THR A 17 -19.31 7.61 -5.87
C THR A 17 -19.96 6.26 -5.62
N THR A 18 -20.37 5.58 -6.68
CA THR A 18 -20.60 4.14 -6.63
C THR A 18 -19.24 3.46 -6.46
N VAL A 19 -18.85 3.17 -5.21
CA VAL A 19 -17.79 2.19 -4.95
C VAL A 19 -18.39 0.84 -5.31
N ALA A 20 -18.08 0.35 -6.52
CA ALA A 20 -18.34 -1.04 -6.84
C ALA A 20 -17.58 -1.89 -5.82
N ALA A 21 -18.28 -2.71 -5.05
CA ALA A 21 -17.66 -3.74 -4.24
C ALA A 21 -16.76 -4.59 -5.15
N PRO A 22 -15.55 -5.01 -4.71
CA PRO A 22 -14.72 -5.86 -5.53
C PRO A 22 -15.53 -7.10 -5.91
N ALA A 23 -15.65 -7.36 -7.21
CA ALA A 23 -16.40 -8.50 -7.72
C ALA A 23 -15.99 -9.79 -6.99
N GLU A 24 -16.96 -10.58 -6.54
CA GLU A 24 -16.79 -11.89 -5.89
C GLU A 24 -16.12 -12.97 -6.77
N ASN A 25 -15.54 -12.60 -7.91
CA ASN A 25 -14.72 -13.48 -8.73
C ASN A 25 -13.24 -13.17 -8.49
N VAL A 26 -12.81 -13.27 -7.23
CA VAL A 26 -11.39 -13.38 -6.94
C VAL A 26 -11.01 -14.80 -7.29
N GLU A 27 -10.53 -15.00 -8.52
CA GLU A 27 -9.83 -16.23 -8.90
C GLU A 27 -8.78 -16.48 -7.81
N LYS A 28 -8.99 -17.54 -7.00
CA LYS A 28 -8.07 -17.82 -5.88
C LYS A 28 -6.66 -17.85 -6.45
N PRO A 29 -5.70 -17.11 -5.88
CA PRO A 29 -4.35 -17.09 -6.41
C PRO A 29 -3.87 -18.53 -6.52
N LYS A 30 -3.56 -18.94 -7.76
CA LYS A 30 -3.05 -20.28 -8.01
C LYS A 30 -1.79 -20.43 -7.18
N PRO A 31 -1.63 -21.53 -6.43
CA PRO A 31 -0.41 -21.74 -5.66
C PRO A 31 0.78 -21.70 -6.62
N GLU A 32 1.76 -20.87 -6.26
CA GLU A 32 2.97 -20.74 -7.06
C GLU A 32 3.68 -22.08 -7.13
N LYS A 33 4.12 -22.45 -8.33
CA LYS A 33 4.92 -23.65 -8.53
C LYS A 33 6.36 -23.36 -8.14
N PRO A 34 7.10 -24.34 -7.59
CA PRO A 34 8.53 -24.18 -7.34
C PRO A 34 9.27 -23.71 -8.60
N VAL A 35 10.19 -22.77 -8.43
CA VAL A 35 11.06 -22.29 -9.51
C VAL A 35 11.98 -23.41 -9.99
N LYS A 36 12.34 -23.38 -11.27
CA LYS A 36 13.24 -24.39 -11.86
C LYS A 36 14.67 -24.16 -11.36
N PRO A 37 15.39 -25.17 -10.84
CA PRO A 37 16.78 -25.01 -10.43
C PRO A 37 17.66 -24.48 -11.57
N GLY A 38 18.51 -23.49 -11.29
CA GLY A 38 19.37 -22.85 -12.27
C GLY A 38 18.67 -21.89 -13.24
N SER A 39 17.38 -21.60 -13.02
CA SER A 39 16.68 -20.55 -13.76
C SER A 39 17.01 -19.16 -13.22
N LEU A 40 16.75 -18.12 -14.02
CA LEU A 40 16.86 -16.73 -13.58
C LEU A 40 16.02 -16.46 -12.32
N LEU A 41 14.83 -17.06 -12.21
CA LEU A 41 13.98 -16.91 -11.03
C LEU A 41 14.58 -17.58 -9.78
N ASP A 42 15.26 -18.72 -9.93
CA ASP A 42 15.98 -19.39 -8.84
C ASP A 42 17.18 -18.55 -8.36
N GLN A 43 17.88 -17.88 -9.28
CA GLN A 43 18.93 -16.94 -8.93
C GLN A 43 18.39 -15.72 -8.17
N ILE A 44 17.33 -15.09 -8.69
CA ILE A 44 16.71 -13.92 -8.04
C ILE A 44 16.21 -14.29 -6.64
N GLN A 45 15.57 -15.46 -6.49
CA GLN A 45 15.07 -15.90 -5.18
C GLN A 45 16.21 -16.04 -4.17
N LYS A 46 17.32 -16.68 -4.57
CA LYS A 46 18.52 -16.81 -3.72
C LYS A 46 19.15 -15.47 -3.37
N ASP A 47 19.21 -14.56 -4.35
CA ASP A 47 19.80 -13.24 -4.15
C ASP A 47 18.98 -12.41 -3.16
N VAL A 48 17.64 -12.48 -3.22
CA VAL A 48 16.74 -11.80 -2.29
C VAL A 48 16.74 -12.45 -0.91
N ASP A 49 16.68 -13.78 -0.84
CA ASP A 49 16.65 -14.52 0.43
C ASP A 49 17.98 -14.41 1.20
N GLY A 50 19.09 -14.22 0.49
CA GLY A 50 20.43 -14.13 1.07
C GLY A 50 20.83 -12.74 1.55
N VAL A 51 19.99 -11.72 1.43
CA VAL A 51 20.35 -10.36 1.84
C VAL A 51 20.43 -10.24 3.36
N GLU A 52 21.58 -9.80 3.86
CA GLU A 52 21.75 -9.42 5.26
C GLU A 52 21.33 -7.97 5.49
N THR A 53 20.44 -7.74 6.46
CA THR A 53 19.99 -6.38 6.82
C THR A 53 20.97 -5.72 7.78
N VAL A 54 21.26 -4.44 7.56
CA VAL A 54 21.98 -3.61 8.53
C VAL A 54 20.96 -2.86 9.40
N PRO A 55 21.05 -2.96 10.75
CA PRO A 55 20.15 -2.23 11.63
C PRO A 55 20.37 -0.72 11.50
N VAL A 56 19.27 0.03 11.45
CA VAL A 56 19.30 1.49 11.48
C VAL A 56 19.65 1.96 12.90
N PRO A 57 20.51 2.99 13.08
CA PRO A 57 20.80 3.53 14.40
C PRO A 57 19.53 4.08 15.09
N THR A 58 19.37 3.76 16.37
CA THR A 58 18.30 4.33 17.19
C THR A 58 18.59 5.81 17.48
N PRO A 59 17.66 6.75 17.23
CA PRO A 59 17.85 8.16 17.57
C PRO A 59 17.83 8.38 19.09
N GLU A 60 18.52 9.43 19.53
CA GLU A 60 18.51 9.86 20.93
C GLU A 60 17.13 10.44 21.33
N PRO A 61 16.61 10.15 22.54
CA PRO A 61 15.37 10.75 23.02
C PRO A 61 15.44 12.27 23.10
N LEU A 62 14.32 12.94 22.79
CA LEU A 62 14.19 14.39 22.98
C LEU A 62 14.10 14.74 24.48
N ASP A 63 14.79 15.81 24.90
CA ASP A 63 14.56 16.40 26.21
C ASP A 63 13.18 17.07 26.23
N THR A 64 12.34 16.63 27.16
CA THR A 64 10.95 17.11 27.31
C THR A 64 10.75 17.86 28.62
N SER A 65 11.85 18.20 29.32
CA SER A 65 11.79 18.97 30.56
C SER A 65 11.35 20.41 30.26
N PRO A 66 10.37 20.95 31.01
CA PRO A 66 10.03 22.37 30.92
C PRO A 66 11.22 23.24 31.36
N GLN A 67 11.42 24.37 30.70
CA GLN A 67 12.42 25.39 31.07
C GLN A 67 12.07 26.10 32.38
#